data_AF-A0A0C1V4T2-F1
#
_entry.id   AF-A0A0C1V4T2-F1
#
_cell.length_a   1.000
_cell.length_b   1.000
_cell.length_c   1.000
_cell.angle_alpha   90.00
_cell.angle_beta   90.00
_cell.angle_gamma   90.00
#
_symmetry.space_group_name_H-M   'P 1'
#
loop_
_entity.id
_entity.type
_entity.pdbx_description
1 polymer ?
#
loop_
_entity_poly.entity_id
_entity_poly.type
_entity_poly.pdbx_seq_one_letter_code
_entity_poly.pdbx_strand_id
1 'polypeptide(L)' 'MTIDTQIVQALEHMPDNLKHELLHYAEYLIANYAKDNSGQGSQPLKRRSGILQGTFVLPLPDDFDEPLEDFQDYMS' A
#
# COMPACT_ATOMS: atom_id res chain seq x y z
N MET A 1 -15.89 5.24 -33.28
CA MET A 1 -16.53 6.09 -32.24
C MET A 1 -15.44 6.50 -31.28
N THR A 2 -15.31 7.79 -30.97
CA THR A 2 -14.28 8.28 -30.03
C THR A 2 -14.73 7.98 -28.60
N ILE A 3 -13.78 7.67 -27.71
CA ILE A 3 -14.09 7.37 -26.29
C ILE A 3 -14.86 8.53 -25.65
N ASP A 4 -14.54 9.77 -26.04
CA ASP A 4 -15.22 10.99 -25.59
C ASP A 4 -16.74 10.94 -25.84
N THR A 5 -17.15 10.46 -27.02
CA THR A 5 -18.58 10.36 -27.37
C THR A 5 -19.32 9.32 -26.52
N GLN A 6 -18.65 8.24 -26.13
CA GLN A 6 -19.25 7.19 -25.28
C GLN A 6 -19.36 7.64 -23.82
N ILE A 7 -18.38 8.40 -23.32
CA ILE A 7 -18.41 8.95 -21.97
C ILE A 7 -19.58 9.93 -21.82
N VAL A 8 -19.80 10.80 -22.80
CA VAL A 8 -20.92 11.76 -22.77
C VAL A 8 -22.27 11.05 -22.79
N GLN A 9 -22.44 10.03 -23.65
CA GLN A 9 -23.67 9.24 -23.68
C GLN A 9 -23.92 8.47 -22.37
N ALA A 10 -22.86 7.94 -21.74
CA ALA A 10 -22.99 7.26 -20.46
C ALA A 10 -23.38 8.24 -19.32
N LEU A 11 -22.90 9.48 -19.36
CA LEU A 11 -23.23 10.52 -18.38
C LEU A 11 -24.69 11.00 -18.48
N GLU A 12 -25.28 11.02 -19.68
CA GLU A 12 -26.69 11.40 -19.87
C GLU A 12 -27.66 10.41 -19.23
N HIS A 13 -27.32 9.12 -19.20
CA HIS A 13 -28.15 8.07 -18.62
C HIS A 13 -27.87 7.80 -17.13
N MET A 14 -26.90 8.50 -16.54
CA MET A 14 -26.41 8.23 -15.19
C MET A 14 -27.11 9.11 -14.14
N PRO A 15 -27.49 8.56 -12.97
CA PRO A 15 -27.99 9.35 -11.84
C PRO A 15 -26.88 10.19 -11.19
N ASP A 16 -27.26 11.29 -10.54
CA ASP A 16 -26.32 12.33 -10.11
C ASP A 16 -25.29 11.87 -9.06
N ASN A 17 -25.62 10.84 -8.26
CA ASN A 17 -24.68 10.24 -7.31
C ASN A 17 -23.44 9.63 -8.00
N LEU A 18 -23.64 8.93 -9.11
CA LEU A 18 -22.56 8.28 -9.87
C LEU A 18 -21.75 9.30 -10.67
N LYS A 19 -22.36 10.43 -11.08
CA LYS A 19 -21.61 11.55 -11.69
C LYS A 19 -20.60 12.15 -10.71
N HIS A 20 -20.97 12.26 -9.43
CA HIS A 20 -20.05 12.72 -8.38
C HIS A 20 -18.89 11.75 -8.16
N GLU A 21 -19.16 10.44 -8.10
CA GLU A 21 -18.09 9.45 -7.98
C GLU A 21 -17.17 9.44 -9.20
N LEU A 22 -17.72 9.56 -10.40
CA LEU A 22 -16.95 9.63 -11.64
C LEU A 22 -16.07 10.89 -11.67
N LEU A 23 -16.60 12.03 -11.23
CA LEU A 23 -15.85 13.28 -11.10
C LEU A 23 -14.67 13.11 -10.13
N HIS A 24 -14.90 12.55 -8.94
CA HIS A 24 -13.83 12.27 -7.98
C HIS A 24 -12.79 11.30 -8.54
N TYR A 25 -13.21 10.29 -9.29
CA TYR A 25 -12.29 9.37 -9.93
C TYR A 25 -11.47 10.03 -11.05
N ALA A 26 -12.08 10.91 -11.85
CA ALA A 26 -11.36 11.68 -12.86
C ALA A 26 -10.32 12.60 -12.21
N GLU A 27 -10.68 13.31 -11.14
CA GLU A 27 -9.76 14.14 -10.36
C GLU A 27 -8.61 13.31 -9.78
N TYR A 28 -8.90 12.13 -9.24
CA TYR A 28 -7.90 11.19 -8.75
C TYR A 28 -6.93 10.75 -9.85
N LEU A 29 -7.45 10.37 -11.03
CA LEU A 29 -6.61 9.95 -12.15
C LEU A 29 -5.66 11.08 -12.59
N ILE A 30 -6.17 12.30 -12.69
CA ILE A 30 -5.36 13.48 -13.04
C ILE A 30 -4.29 13.71 -11.95
N ALA A 31 -4.66 13.68 -10.67
CA ALA A 31 -3.76 13.99 -9.57
C ALA A 31 -2.67 12.92 -9.36
N ASN A 32 -2.99 11.63 -9.50
CA ASN A 32 -2.04 10.55 -9.27
C ASN A 32 -1.19 10.24 -10.49
N TYR A 33 -1.76 10.19 -11.69
CA TYR A 33 -0.98 9.90 -12.89
C TYR A 33 -0.15 11.10 -13.36
N ALA A 34 -0.51 12.34 -13.00
CA ALA A 34 0.39 13.49 -13.20
C ALA A 34 1.63 13.41 -12.30
N LYS A 35 1.53 12.84 -11.10
CA LYS A 35 2.67 12.61 -10.21
C LYS A 35 3.56 11.49 -10.73
N ASP A 36 2.98 10.39 -11.21
CA ASP A 36 3.75 9.24 -11.72
C ASP A 36 4.50 9.55 -13.03
N ASN A 37 3.97 10.45 -13.87
CA ASN A 37 4.66 10.90 -15.10
C ASN A 37 5.73 11.98 -14.84
N SER A 38 5.80 12.55 -13.63
CA SER A 38 6.85 13.49 -13.23
C SER A 38 8.10 12.79 -12.69
N GLY A 39 8.63 11.82 -13.43
CA GLY A 39 10.06 11.47 -13.45
C GLY A 39 10.82 11.35 -12.12
N GLN A 40 10.23 10.81 -11.05
CA GLN A 40 10.99 10.39 -9.87
C GLN A 40 10.60 8.97 -9.49
N GLY A 41 11.40 8.02 -9.98
CA GLY A 41 11.35 6.65 -9.54
C GLY A 41 11.58 6.58 -8.03
N SER A 42 10.50 6.42 -7.26
CA SER A 42 10.61 5.82 -5.94
C SER A 42 10.82 4.32 -6.17
N GLN A 43 12.07 3.92 -6.45
CA GLN A 43 12.45 2.54 -6.16
C GLN A 43 11.99 2.26 -4.72
N PRO A 44 11.29 1.15 -4.44
CA PRO A 44 10.89 0.86 -3.08
C PRO A 44 12.16 0.90 -2.23
N LEU A 45 12.25 1.87 -1.31
CA LEU A 45 13.40 1.97 -0.42
C LEU A 45 13.53 0.60 0.24
N LYS A 46 14.57 -0.15 -0.12
CA LYS A 46 14.89 -1.41 0.54
C LYS A 46 15.13 -1.06 1.99
N ARG A 47 14.15 -1.37 2.85
CA ARG A 47 14.26 -1.16 4.29
C ARG A 47 15.47 -1.97 4.75
N ARG A 48 16.55 -1.28 5.12
CA ARG A 48 17.73 -1.91 5.70
C ARG A 48 17.39 -2.26 7.14
N SER A 49 16.84 -3.46 7.33
CA SER A 49 16.69 -4.06 8.66
C SER A 49 18.06 -4.45 9.22
N GLY A 50 18.21 -4.52 10.54
CA GLY A 50 19.45 -4.98 11.17
C GLY A 50 20.54 -3.92 11.40
N ILE A 51 20.26 -2.63 11.17
CA ILE A 51 21.25 -1.55 11.44
C ILE A 51 21.69 -1.45 12.90
N LEU A 52 20.88 -1.98 13.83
CA LEU A 52 21.17 -1.99 15.27
C LEU A 52 21.57 -3.40 15.76
N GLN A 53 21.77 -4.37 14.85
CA GLN A 53 22.20 -5.72 15.22
C GLN A 53 23.58 -5.64 15.89
N GLY A 54 23.66 -6.10 17.14
CA GLY A 54 24.90 -6.05 17.93
C GLY A 54 25.22 -4.69 18.57
N THR A 55 24.34 -3.68 18.46
CA THR A 55 24.56 -2.37 19.12
C THR A 55 24.19 -2.37 20.60
N PHE A 56 23.37 -3.34 21.04
CA PHE A 56 23.00 -3.49 22.44
C PHE A 56 23.00 -4.96 22.83
N VAL A 57 23.49 -5.25 24.02
CA VAL A 57 23.33 -6.54 24.69
C VAL A 57 22.11 -6.38 25.58
N LEU A 58 21.02 -7.07 25.24
CA LEU A 58 19.86 -7.15 26.13
C LEU A 58 20.29 -7.96 27.36
N PRO A 59 20.01 -7.50 28.60
CA PRO A 59 20.15 -8.32 29.80
C PRO A 59 19.02 -9.35 29.80
N LEU A 60 19.10 -10.30 28.88
CA LEU A 60 18.22 -11.45 28.84
C LEU A 60 18.69 -12.44 29.90
N PRO A 61 17.76 -13.13 30.57
CA PRO A 61 18.11 -14.25 31.43
C PRO A 61 18.66 -15.40 30.57
N ASP A 62 19.49 -16.26 31.18
CA ASP A 62 20.17 -17.35 30.48
C ASP A 62 19.20 -18.40 29.87
N ASP A 63 17.95 -18.40 30.34
CA ASP A 63 16.86 -19.30 29.92
C ASP A 63 15.93 -18.71 28.85
N PHE A 64 16.23 -17.54 28.28
CA PHE A 64 15.34 -16.87 27.32
C PHE A 64 15.03 -17.72 26.08
N ASP A 65 15.99 -18.51 25.61
CA ASP A 65 15.83 -19.39 24.44
C ASP A 65 15.17 -20.74 24.80
N GLU A 66 14.82 -20.99 26.06
CA GLU A 66 14.14 -22.23 26.46
C GLU A 66 12.71 -22.28 25.92
N PRO A 67 12.27 -23.45 25.41
CA PRO A 67 10.91 -23.60 24.89
C PRO A 67 9.90 -23.52 26.04
N LEU A 68 8.94 -22.62 25.89
CA LEU A 68 7.79 -22.55 26.78
C LEU A 68 6.99 -23.86 26.70
N GLU A 69 6.66 -24.42 27.86
CA GLU A 69 5.92 -25.69 27.99
C GLU A 69 4.62 -25.67 27.16
N ASP A 70 3.87 -24.57 27.22
CA ASP A 70 2.62 -24.36 26.47
C ASP A 70 2.78 -24.38 24.93
N PHE A 71 4.00 -24.21 24.43
CA PHE A 71 4.30 -24.12 23.00
C PHE A 71 4.98 -25.38 22.42
N GLN A 72 5.30 -26.37 23.26
CA GLN A 72 5.96 -27.60 22.80
C GLN A 72 5.10 -28.37 21.79
N ASP A 73 3.78 -28.43 22.04
CA ASP A 73 2.82 -29.08 21.15
C ASP A 73 2.72 -28.41 19.76
N TYR A 74 3.15 -27.15 19.62
CA TYR A 74 3.09 -26.38 18.37
C TYR A 74 4.38 -26.42 17.54
N MET A 75 5.50 -26.86 18.12
CA MET A 75 6.80 -26.97 17.44
C MET A 75 7.02 -28.34 16.77
N SER A 76 5.99 -29.21 16.76
CA SER A 76 6.01 -30.58 16.21
C SER A 76 5.70 -30.66 14.72
#